data_AF-A0A965FL39-F1
#
_entry.id   AF-A0A965FL39-F1
#
_cell.length_a   1.000
_cell.length_b   1.000
_cell.length_c   1.000
_cell.angle_alpha   90.00
_cell.angle_beta   90.00
_cell.angle_gamma   90.00
#
_symmetry.space_group_name_H-M   'P 1'
#
loop_
_entity.id
_entity.type
_entity.pdbx_description
1 polymer ?
#
loop_
_entity_poly.entity_id
_entity_poly.type
_entity_poly.pdbx_seq_one_letter_code
_entity_poly.pdbx_strand_id
1 'polypeptide(L)'
;MSDNHNTDSPEEQTNQGPKVTSGQPKWESTARDRISAGLKRIVKPVEALRSRDAVEADTRMLVTDVLCDLLGYDKYEDLTAEYQVKGEFADYGVRVDKQLFAFVEVKRVSQKLNATHLRQVESYALKNGVSWAILTNAQHWQVYHVQALAGEQSELTLVLDVDILDATSKSSEKIDRLFLISREAVQKGRLDGFWKEKFATSAKALRPVILSDNIIDEIRKELWRTSKQRVDVGDLRKAIAEMIPE
;
A
#
# COMPACT_ATOMS: atom_id res chain seq x y z
N MET A 1 -28.94 -4.89 76.94
CA MET A 1 -27.90 -5.84 76.50
C MET A 1 -28.08 -6.04 75.00
N SER A 2 -27.07 -5.59 74.25
CA SER A 2 -26.58 -6.19 73.00
C SER A 2 -27.41 -6.04 71.71
N ASP A 3 -26.96 -5.10 70.88
CA ASP A 3 -26.42 -5.27 69.51
C ASP A 3 -27.07 -6.28 68.54
N ASN A 4 -27.54 -5.80 67.38
CA ASN A 4 -26.91 -5.99 66.06
C ASN A 4 -27.81 -5.39 64.97
N HIS A 5 -27.38 -4.32 64.30
CA HIS A 5 -26.58 -4.31 63.07
C HIS A 5 -27.38 -4.53 61.78
N ASN A 6 -27.55 -3.38 61.13
CA ASN A 6 -27.92 -3.10 59.76
C ASN A 6 -27.19 -4.00 58.73
N THR A 7 -27.91 -4.58 57.78
CA THR A 7 -27.37 -5.03 56.50
C THR A 7 -28.30 -4.57 55.39
N ASP A 8 -28.10 -3.32 54.99
CA ASP A 8 -28.58 -2.76 53.73
C ASP A 8 -27.41 -2.88 52.75
N SER A 9 -27.48 -3.84 51.82
CA SER A 9 -26.47 -4.02 50.78
C SER A 9 -26.89 -3.24 49.53
N PRO A 10 -26.10 -2.26 49.07
CA PRO A 10 -26.46 -1.45 47.92
C PRO A 10 -26.31 -2.24 46.61
N GLU A 11 -27.29 -2.06 45.73
CA GLU A 11 -27.23 -2.47 44.32
C GLU A 11 -25.94 -1.95 43.66
N GLU A 12 -25.10 -2.89 43.24
CA GLU A 12 -23.90 -2.61 42.46
C GLU A 12 -24.31 -2.03 41.09
N GLN A 13 -24.21 -0.71 40.99
CA GLN A 13 -24.21 0.01 39.73
C GLN A 13 -23.03 -0.49 38.89
N THR A 14 -23.31 -1.38 37.94
CA THR A 14 -22.35 -1.73 36.91
C THR A 14 -22.24 -0.55 35.94
N ASN A 15 -21.22 0.26 36.23
CA ASN A 15 -20.72 1.37 35.44
C ASN A 15 -20.50 0.91 33.98
N GLN A 16 -21.47 1.19 33.11
CA GLN A 16 -21.31 1.02 31.66
C GLN A 16 -20.37 2.13 31.17
N GLY A 17 -19.06 1.84 31.24
CA GLY A 17 -18.08 2.57 30.44
C GLY A 17 -18.47 2.52 28.95
N PRO A 18 -18.15 3.55 28.16
CA PRO A 18 -18.60 3.61 26.77
C PRO A 18 -18.01 2.44 25.99
N LYS A 19 -18.87 1.52 25.55
CA LYS A 19 -18.56 0.49 24.57
C LYS A 19 -18.25 1.16 23.24
N VAL A 20 -16.98 1.48 22.99
CA VAL A 20 -16.51 1.79 21.65
C VAL A 20 -16.24 0.46 20.93
N THR A 21 -17.26 -0.06 20.24
CA THR A 21 -17.03 -0.97 19.12
C THR A 21 -16.94 -0.13 17.85
N SER A 22 -15.71 0.17 17.43
CA SER A 22 -15.43 0.89 16.19
C SER A 22 -15.73 0.01 14.97
N GLY A 23 -16.99 0.00 14.52
CA GLY A 23 -17.37 -0.62 13.26
C GLY A 23 -16.75 0.14 12.09
N GLN A 24 -16.07 -0.57 11.19
CA GLN A 24 -15.60 0.00 9.92
C GLN A 24 -16.75 0.72 9.20
N PRO A 25 -16.50 1.86 8.53
CA PRO A 25 -17.55 2.55 7.78
C PRO A 25 -18.21 1.63 6.74
N LYS A 26 -19.53 1.78 6.54
CA LYS A 26 -20.30 0.95 5.59
C LYS A 26 -19.73 0.92 4.17
N TRP A 27 -19.13 2.02 3.71
CA TRP A 27 -18.51 2.08 2.38
C TRP A 27 -17.29 1.14 2.29
N GLU A 28 -16.50 1.04 3.37
CA GLU A 28 -15.31 0.19 3.43
C GLU A 28 -15.72 -1.28 3.42
N SER A 29 -16.72 -1.67 4.22
CA SER A 29 -17.24 -3.03 4.21
C SER A 29 -17.82 -3.41 2.84
N THR A 30 -18.60 -2.51 2.22
CA THR A 30 -19.19 -2.73 0.89
C THR A 30 -18.12 -2.95 -0.18
N ALA A 31 -17.06 -2.14 -0.20
CA ALA A 31 -15.96 -2.30 -1.15
C ALA A 31 -15.21 -3.62 -0.92
N ARG A 32 -14.94 -3.98 0.34
CA ARG A 32 -14.27 -5.25 0.70
C ARG A 32 -15.11 -6.47 0.31
N ASP A 33 -16.42 -6.42 0.50
CA ASP A 33 -17.34 -7.49 0.10
C ASP A 33 -17.35 -7.66 -1.42
N ARG A 34 -17.38 -6.55 -2.18
CA ARG A 34 -17.27 -6.55 -3.65
C ARG A 34 -15.95 -7.20 -4.10
N ILE A 35 -14.83 -6.80 -3.50
CA ILE A 35 -13.51 -7.36 -3.82
C ILE A 35 -13.46 -8.85 -3.48
N SER A 36 -13.98 -9.25 -2.32
CA SER A 36 -14.03 -10.66 -1.91
C SER A 36 -14.82 -11.53 -2.88
N ALA A 37 -16.01 -11.06 -3.27
CA ALA A 37 -16.85 -11.76 -4.26
C ALA A 37 -16.19 -11.78 -5.64
N GLY A 38 -15.63 -10.65 -6.07
CA GLY A 38 -14.96 -10.53 -7.35
C GLY A 38 -13.71 -11.41 -7.43
N LEU A 39 -12.85 -11.42 -6.41
CA LEU A 39 -11.64 -12.25 -6.35
C LEU A 39 -11.97 -13.73 -6.59
N LYS A 40 -13.04 -14.25 -5.98
CA LYS A 40 -13.51 -15.63 -6.21
C LYS A 40 -13.90 -15.88 -7.67
N ARG A 41 -14.46 -14.88 -8.36
CA ARG A 41 -14.83 -14.98 -9.77
C ARG A 41 -13.63 -14.93 -10.70
N ILE A 42 -12.60 -14.12 -10.40
CA ILE A 42 -11.49 -13.90 -11.35
C ILE A 42 -10.40 -14.97 -11.31
N VAL A 43 -10.30 -15.76 -10.23
CA VAL A 43 -9.31 -16.84 -10.09
C VAL A 43 -9.31 -17.79 -11.30
N LYS A 44 -10.46 -18.35 -11.67
CA LYS A 44 -10.57 -19.27 -12.82
C LYS A 44 -10.20 -18.60 -14.15
N PRO A 45 -10.69 -17.39 -14.47
CA PRO A 45 -10.21 -16.62 -15.62
C PRO A 45 -8.69 -16.44 -15.68
N VAL A 46 -8.03 -16.04 -14.57
CA VAL A 46 -6.55 -15.88 -14.57
C VAL A 46 -5.87 -17.22 -14.83
N GLU A 47 -6.32 -18.29 -14.18
CA GLU A 47 -5.78 -19.64 -14.42
C GLU A 47 -5.94 -20.07 -15.88
N ALA A 48 -7.09 -19.78 -16.49
CA ALA A 48 -7.38 -20.10 -17.89
C ALA A 48 -6.54 -19.27 -18.86
N LEU A 49 -6.32 -17.98 -18.60
CA LEU A 49 -5.41 -17.16 -19.38
C LEU A 49 -3.97 -17.68 -19.25
N ARG A 50 -3.54 -18.02 -18.04
CA ARG A 50 -2.20 -18.55 -17.77
C ARG A 50 -1.97 -19.90 -18.44
N SER A 51 -2.94 -20.80 -18.39
CA SER A 51 -2.80 -22.16 -18.96
C SER A 51 -2.67 -22.15 -20.48
N ARG A 52 -3.33 -21.21 -21.16
CA ARG A 52 -3.21 -21.03 -22.62
C ARG A 52 -2.15 -20.01 -23.04
N ASP A 53 -1.37 -19.49 -22.08
CA ASP A 53 -0.36 -18.44 -22.32
C ASP A 53 -0.95 -17.27 -23.12
N ALA A 54 -2.06 -16.70 -22.64
CA ALA A 54 -2.79 -15.65 -23.36
C ALA A 54 -1.89 -14.45 -23.67
N VAL A 55 -2.13 -13.78 -24.82
CA VAL A 55 -1.38 -12.58 -25.21
C VAL A 55 -1.74 -11.38 -24.34
N GLU A 56 -0.93 -10.32 -24.39
CA GLU A 56 -1.12 -9.10 -23.58
C GLU A 56 -2.52 -8.48 -23.76
N ALA A 57 -3.04 -8.45 -24.99
CA ALA A 57 -4.38 -7.93 -25.27
C ALA A 57 -5.49 -8.69 -24.53
N ASP A 58 -5.39 -10.03 -24.44
CA ASP A 58 -6.34 -10.86 -23.68
C ASP A 58 -6.17 -10.65 -22.17
N THR A 59 -4.93 -10.50 -21.69
CA THR A 59 -4.68 -10.15 -20.28
C THR A 59 -5.29 -8.79 -19.94
N ARG A 60 -5.18 -7.81 -20.84
CA ARG A 60 -5.72 -6.46 -20.69
C ARG A 60 -7.24 -6.47 -20.53
N MET A 61 -7.95 -7.36 -21.21
CA MET A 61 -9.40 -7.54 -21.00
C MET A 61 -9.70 -7.94 -19.56
N LEU A 62 -9.01 -8.94 -19.03
CA LEU A 62 -9.22 -9.38 -17.64
C LEU A 62 -8.79 -8.32 -16.61
N VAL A 63 -7.73 -7.55 -16.90
CA VAL A 63 -7.34 -6.40 -16.07
C VAL A 63 -8.46 -5.35 -16.03
N THR A 64 -9.16 -5.13 -17.15
CA THR A 64 -10.33 -4.23 -17.18
C THR A 64 -11.41 -4.72 -16.22
N ASP A 65 -11.72 -6.01 -16.23
CA ASP A 65 -12.72 -6.61 -15.35
C ASP A 65 -12.29 -6.47 -13.88
N VAL A 66 -11.01 -6.63 -13.56
CA VAL A 66 -10.51 -6.39 -12.19
C VAL A 66 -10.65 -4.91 -11.81
N LEU A 67 -10.24 -3.98 -12.66
CA LEU A 67 -10.36 -2.54 -12.38
C LEU A 67 -11.84 -2.16 -12.16
N CYS A 68 -12.75 -2.63 -13.01
CA CYS A 68 -14.16 -2.25 -12.93
C CYS A 68 -14.91 -3.03 -11.85
N ASP A 69 -14.94 -4.36 -11.96
CA ASP A 69 -15.86 -5.20 -11.18
C ASP A 69 -15.36 -5.47 -9.75
N LEU A 70 -14.04 -5.47 -9.54
CA LEU A 70 -13.44 -5.70 -8.22
C LEU A 70 -13.12 -4.37 -7.56
N LEU A 71 -12.32 -3.55 -8.23
CA LEU A 71 -11.79 -2.31 -7.66
C LEU A 71 -12.78 -1.14 -7.72
N GLY A 72 -13.87 -1.28 -8.49
CA GLY A 72 -15.00 -0.35 -8.48
C GLY A 72 -14.80 0.91 -9.32
N TYR A 73 -13.84 0.91 -10.25
CA TYR A 73 -13.66 2.02 -11.20
C TYR A 73 -14.74 1.99 -12.26
N ASP A 74 -15.30 3.16 -12.59
CA ASP A 74 -16.19 3.28 -13.73
C ASP A 74 -15.40 3.20 -15.04
N LYS A 75 -15.85 2.33 -15.95
CA LYS A 75 -15.15 2.06 -17.22
C LYS A 75 -15.02 3.29 -18.12
N TYR A 76 -15.99 4.20 -18.08
CA TYR A 76 -16.08 5.33 -18.99
C TYR A 76 -15.65 6.65 -18.34
N GLU A 77 -15.84 6.78 -17.02
CA GLU A 77 -15.46 7.98 -16.29
C GLU A 77 -14.05 7.91 -15.69
N ASP A 78 -13.69 6.76 -15.10
CA ASP A 78 -12.44 6.63 -14.34
C ASP A 78 -11.30 6.08 -15.19
N LEU A 79 -11.58 5.33 -16.26
CA LEU A 79 -10.55 4.71 -17.10
C LEU A 79 -10.38 5.42 -18.45
N THR A 80 -9.13 5.56 -18.88
CA THR A 80 -8.79 5.89 -20.26
C THR A 80 -7.80 4.85 -20.77
N ALA A 81 -8.27 3.99 -21.68
CA ALA A 81 -7.43 3.04 -22.37
C ALA A 81 -6.51 3.76 -23.37
N GLU A 82 -5.32 3.20 -23.61
CA GLU A 82 -4.31 3.78 -24.51
C GLU A 82 -4.06 5.26 -24.19
N TYR A 83 -3.75 5.54 -22.93
CA TYR A 83 -3.55 6.92 -22.48
C TYR A 83 -2.26 7.47 -23.11
N GLN A 84 -2.40 8.55 -23.89
CA GLN A 84 -1.27 9.17 -24.56
C GLN A 84 -0.36 9.92 -23.57
N VAL A 85 0.93 9.55 -23.57
CA VAL A 85 1.98 10.17 -22.76
C VAL A 85 3.12 10.64 -23.67
N LYS A 86 3.10 11.93 -24.06
CA LYS A 86 4.15 12.58 -24.87
C LYS A 86 4.65 11.73 -26.06
N GLY A 87 3.74 11.13 -26.82
CA GLY A 87 4.04 10.32 -28.01
C GLY A 87 4.14 8.80 -27.76
N GLU A 88 4.07 8.36 -26.51
CA GLU A 88 3.89 6.96 -26.11
C GLU A 88 2.46 6.72 -25.60
N PHE A 89 2.10 5.47 -25.32
CA PHE A 89 0.77 5.10 -24.81
C PHE A 89 0.90 4.14 -23.62
N ALA A 90 0.31 4.50 -22.49
CA ALA A 90 0.10 3.59 -21.37
C ALA A 90 -1.18 2.77 -21.59
N ASP A 91 -1.25 1.54 -21.07
CA ASP A 91 -2.47 0.73 -21.21
C ASP A 91 -3.68 1.41 -20.61
N TYR A 92 -3.53 1.96 -19.38
CA TYR A 92 -4.56 2.77 -18.75
C TYR A 92 -4.00 3.98 -18.02
N GLY A 93 -4.72 5.11 -18.15
CA GLY A 93 -4.75 6.14 -17.12
C GLY A 93 -5.99 5.96 -16.24
N VAL A 94 -5.80 5.94 -14.93
CA VAL A 94 -6.87 5.76 -13.92
C VAL A 94 -7.12 7.08 -13.22
N ARG A 95 -8.38 7.50 -13.16
CA ARG A 95 -8.82 8.73 -12.48
C ARG A 95 -9.66 8.41 -11.26
N VAL A 96 -9.59 9.31 -10.28
CA VAL A 96 -10.52 9.40 -9.16
C VAL A 96 -10.87 10.87 -9.01
N ASP A 97 -12.17 11.18 -8.85
CA ASP A 97 -12.67 12.56 -8.80
C ASP A 97 -12.17 13.43 -9.97
N LYS A 98 -12.14 12.84 -11.17
CA LYS A 98 -11.67 13.44 -12.44
C LYS A 98 -10.18 13.80 -12.48
N GLN A 99 -9.41 13.45 -11.45
CA GLN A 99 -7.96 13.66 -11.42
C GLN A 99 -7.23 12.37 -11.77
N LEU A 100 -6.21 12.46 -12.63
CA LEU A 100 -5.35 11.33 -12.97
C LEU A 100 -4.55 10.92 -11.73
N PHE A 101 -4.80 9.70 -11.25
CA PHE A 101 -4.26 9.16 -10.02
C PHE A 101 -3.12 8.17 -10.27
N ALA A 102 -3.24 7.31 -11.29
CA ALA A 102 -2.23 6.29 -11.59
C ALA A 102 -2.16 5.95 -13.09
N PHE A 103 -1.02 5.44 -13.51
CA PHE A 103 -0.89 4.67 -14.75
C PHE A 103 -0.88 3.18 -14.46
N VAL A 104 -1.49 2.39 -15.33
CA VAL A 104 -1.42 0.93 -15.31
C VAL A 104 -0.71 0.46 -16.56
N GLU A 105 0.31 -0.38 -16.37
CA GLU A 105 0.98 -1.13 -17.44
C GLU A 105 0.67 -2.61 -17.26
N VAL A 106 0.16 -3.22 -18.32
CA VAL A 106 -0.27 -4.62 -18.39
C VAL A 106 0.75 -5.39 -19.21
N LYS A 107 1.14 -6.56 -18.70
CA LYS A 107 1.99 -7.50 -19.42
C LYS A 107 1.25 -8.81 -19.64
N ARG A 108 1.82 -9.65 -20.51
CA ARG A 108 1.33 -11.00 -20.77
C ARG A 108 1.22 -11.80 -19.46
N VAL A 109 0.17 -12.59 -19.29
CA VAL A 109 -0.14 -13.28 -18.02
C VAL A 109 0.98 -14.21 -17.53
N SER A 110 1.72 -14.84 -18.44
CA SER A 110 2.86 -15.71 -18.14
C SER A 110 4.17 -14.96 -17.89
N GLN A 111 4.22 -13.67 -18.22
CA GLN A 111 5.45 -12.88 -18.17
C GLN A 111 5.70 -12.41 -16.75
N LYS A 112 6.90 -12.71 -16.24
CA LYS A 112 7.37 -12.19 -14.96
C LYS A 112 7.56 -10.67 -15.05
N LEU A 113 6.98 -9.95 -14.10
CA LEU A 113 7.16 -8.51 -13.94
C LEU A 113 8.62 -8.20 -13.55
N ASN A 114 9.21 -7.18 -14.16
CA ASN A 114 10.63 -6.87 -14.00
C ASN A 114 10.90 -5.35 -14.07
N ALA A 115 12.15 -4.98 -13.79
CA ALA A 115 12.58 -3.58 -13.74
C ALA A 115 12.43 -2.83 -15.06
N THR A 116 12.52 -3.49 -16.22
CA THR A 116 12.31 -2.84 -17.53
C THR A 116 10.86 -2.42 -17.70
N HIS A 117 9.91 -3.28 -17.34
CA HIS A 117 8.49 -2.92 -17.38
C HIS A 117 8.17 -1.80 -16.38
N LEU A 118 8.80 -1.85 -15.20
CA LEU A 118 8.62 -0.83 -14.17
C LEU A 118 9.09 0.56 -14.64
N ARG A 119 10.25 0.65 -15.30
CA ARG A 119 10.74 1.92 -15.87
C ARG A 119 9.79 2.55 -16.87
N GLN A 120 9.05 1.73 -17.64
CA GLN A 120 8.07 2.21 -18.60
C GLN A 120 6.93 2.94 -17.89
N VAL A 121 6.30 2.31 -16.89
CA VAL A 121 5.18 2.91 -16.15
C VAL A 121 5.62 4.06 -15.23
N GLU A 122 6.84 3.99 -14.68
CA GLU A 122 7.49 5.09 -13.94
C GLU A 122 7.65 6.33 -14.83
N SER A 123 8.16 6.16 -16.05
CA SER A 123 8.33 7.25 -17.02
C SER A 123 7.00 7.94 -17.32
N TYR A 124 5.91 7.18 -17.44
CA TYR A 124 4.58 7.75 -17.64
C TYR A 124 4.11 8.59 -16.47
N ALA A 125 4.29 8.07 -15.25
CA ALA A 125 3.96 8.75 -14.01
C ALA A 125 4.74 10.07 -13.87
N LEU A 126 6.07 10.03 -14.04
CA LEU A 126 6.94 11.22 -14.02
C LEU A 126 6.52 12.28 -15.03
N LYS A 127 6.31 11.90 -16.30
CA LYS A 127 5.99 12.84 -17.39
C LYS A 127 4.68 13.60 -17.18
N ASN A 128 3.78 13.09 -16.34
CA ASN A 128 2.47 13.69 -16.03
C ASN A 128 2.35 14.17 -14.58
N GLY A 129 3.40 14.09 -13.76
CA GLY A 129 3.36 14.50 -12.36
C GLY A 129 2.44 13.63 -11.49
N VAL A 130 2.29 12.36 -11.84
CA VAL A 130 1.46 11.39 -11.12
C VAL A 130 2.33 10.59 -10.15
N SER A 131 1.87 10.38 -8.93
CA SER A 131 2.66 9.71 -7.87
C SER A 131 2.46 8.20 -7.78
N TRP A 132 1.64 7.59 -8.64
CA TRP A 132 1.32 6.18 -8.58
C TRP A 132 1.48 5.47 -9.92
N ALA A 133 2.13 4.32 -9.87
CA ALA A 133 2.33 3.42 -11.00
C ALA A 133 1.90 2.00 -10.62
N ILE A 134 1.14 1.36 -11.49
CA ILE A 134 0.64 -0.01 -11.31
C ILE A 134 1.21 -0.87 -12.43
N LEU A 135 1.88 -1.95 -12.08
CA LEU A 135 2.39 -2.94 -13.02
C LEU A 135 1.71 -4.28 -12.74
N THR A 136 1.10 -4.87 -13.77
CA THR A 136 0.35 -6.13 -13.58
C THR A 136 0.43 -7.07 -14.79
N ASN A 137 0.25 -8.35 -14.53
CA ASN A 137 -0.01 -9.38 -15.56
C ASN A 137 -1.33 -10.11 -15.27
N ALA A 138 -2.29 -9.43 -14.65
CA ALA A 138 -3.54 -9.94 -14.08
C ALA A 138 -3.40 -10.88 -12.88
N GLN A 139 -2.36 -11.72 -12.79
CA GLN A 139 -2.08 -12.54 -11.61
C GLN A 139 -1.41 -11.72 -10.51
N HIS A 140 -0.30 -11.06 -10.85
CA HIS A 140 0.48 -10.22 -9.95
C HIS A 140 0.10 -8.75 -10.13
N TRP A 141 -0.09 -8.05 -9.01
CA TRP A 141 -0.39 -6.63 -8.98
C TRP A 141 0.62 -5.94 -8.08
N GLN A 142 1.49 -5.14 -8.70
CA GLN A 142 2.51 -4.37 -8.01
C GLN A 142 2.17 -2.89 -8.12
N VAL A 143 2.15 -2.19 -6.98
CA VAL A 143 1.82 -0.77 -6.92
C VAL A 143 2.99 -0.03 -6.32
N TYR A 144 3.47 0.95 -7.06
CA TYR A 144 4.63 1.75 -6.73
C TYR A 144 4.21 3.19 -6.48
N HIS A 145 4.75 3.76 -5.40
CA HIS A 145 4.75 5.21 -5.24
C HIS A 145 5.97 5.77 -5.97
N VAL A 146 5.73 6.77 -6.80
CA VAL A 146 6.74 7.48 -7.61
C VAL A 146 6.96 8.85 -6.97
N GLN A 147 8.13 9.03 -6.36
CA GLN A 147 8.54 10.33 -5.84
C GLN A 147 9.48 10.99 -6.84
N ALA A 148 9.01 12.08 -7.47
CA ALA A 148 9.84 12.85 -8.38
C ALA A 148 11.00 13.53 -7.63
N LEU A 149 12.20 13.44 -8.21
CA LEU A 149 13.42 14.09 -7.77
C LEU A 149 13.84 15.13 -8.82
N ALA A 150 14.90 15.89 -8.53
CA ALA A 150 15.43 16.85 -9.48
C ALA A 150 15.96 16.15 -10.76
N GLY A 151 15.83 16.82 -11.90
CA GLY A 151 16.47 16.38 -13.15
C GLY A 151 15.88 15.11 -13.78
N GLU A 152 14.55 14.99 -13.83
CA GLU A 152 13.82 13.85 -14.43
C GLU A 152 14.08 12.49 -13.75
N GLN A 153 14.62 12.50 -12.53
CA GLN A 153 14.80 11.30 -11.72
C GLN A 153 13.59 11.03 -10.85
N SER A 154 13.42 9.78 -10.43
CA SER A 154 12.47 9.39 -9.38
C SER A 154 13.08 8.40 -8.41
N GLU A 155 12.46 8.36 -7.24
CA GLU A 155 12.55 7.25 -6.33
C GLU A 155 11.26 6.42 -6.37
N LEU A 156 11.43 5.11 -6.51
CA LEU A 156 10.33 4.15 -6.53
C LEU A 156 10.27 3.38 -5.23
N THR A 157 9.09 3.38 -4.62
CA THR A 157 8.79 2.54 -3.46
C THR A 157 7.73 1.52 -3.83
N LEU A 158 8.04 0.22 -3.77
CA LEU A 158 7.01 -0.82 -3.86
C LEU A 158 6.11 -0.74 -2.62
N VAL A 159 4.87 -0.30 -2.79
CA VAL A 159 3.93 -0.10 -1.70
C VAL A 159 3.22 -1.40 -1.36
N LEU A 160 2.65 -2.06 -2.37
CA LEU A 160 2.03 -3.38 -2.24
C LEU A 160 2.37 -4.29 -3.41
N ASP A 161 2.40 -5.58 -3.13
CA ASP A 161 2.51 -6.67 -4.10
C ASP A 161 1.50 -7.75 -3.71
N VAL A 162 0.62 -8.14 -4.64
CA VAL A 162 -0.33 -9.21 -4.41
C VAL A 162 -0.35 -10.16 -5.60
N ASP A 163 -0.18 -11.45 -5.31
CA ASP A 163 -0.43 -12.54 -6.23
C ASP A 163 -1.83 -13.09 -5.94
N ILE A 164 -2.74 -12.92 -6.91
CA ILE A 164 -4.12 -13.38 -6.79
C ILE A 164 -4.21 -14.90 -6.68
N LEU A 165 -3.28 -15.64 -7.29
CA LEU A 165 -3.26 -17.09 -7.32
C LEU A 165 -2.35 -17.72 -6.25
N ASP A 166 -1.68 -16.91 -5.41
CA ASP A 166 -0.83 -17.45 -4.34
C ASP A 166 -1.65 -18.24 -3.31
N ALA A 167 -1.43 -19.55 -3.26
CA ALA A 167 -2.13 -20.44 -2.33
C ALA A 167 -1.66 -20.31 -0.87
N THR A 168 -0.53 -19.64 -0.63
CA THR A 168 0.06 -19.51 0.72
C THR A 168 -0.51 -18.32 1.49
N SER A 169 -0.84 -17.22 0.81
CA SER A 169 -1.47 -16.04 1.42
C SER A 169 -2.94 -16.27 1.72
N LYS A 170 -3.42 -15.76 2.87
CA LYS A 170 -4.84 -15.81 3.23
C LYS A 170 -5.66 -14.95 2.27
N SER A 171 -6.91 -15.36 2.02
CA SER A 171 -7.83 -14.55 1.20
C SER A 171 -8.05 -13.14 1.76
N SER A 172 -8.08 -13.00 3.10
CA SER A 172 -8.21 -11.70 3.76
C SER A 172 -7.05 -10.75 3.42
N GLU A 173 -5.81 -11.26 3.39
CA GLU A 173 -4.63 -10.46 3.07
C GLU A 173 -4.65 -9.96 1.63
N LYS A 174 -5.11 -10.79 0.69
CA LYS A 174 -5.31 -10.38 -0.71
C LYS A 174 -6.37 -9.30 -0.83
N ILE A 175 -7.49 -9.46 -0.11
CA ILE A 175 -8.57 -8.46 -0.06
C ILE A 175 -8.06 -7.16 0.54
N ASP A 176 -7.29 -7.20 1.63
CA ASP A 176 -6.72 -6.02 2.26
C ASP A 176 -5.82 -5.24 1.30
N ARG A 177 -4.95 -5.94 0.55
CA ARG A 177 -4.05 -5.32 -0.43
C ARG A 177 -4.81 -4.74 -1.62
N LEU A 178 -5.74 -5.50 -2.21
CA LEU A 178 -6.55 -5.05 -3.34
C LEU A 178 -7.49 -3.90 -2.92
N PHE A 179 -7.98 -3.90 -1.69
CA PHE A 179 -8.80 -2.82 -1.15
C PHE A 179 -8.08 -1.48 -1.19
N LEU A 180 -6.78 -1.43 -0.90
CA LEU A 180 -6.02 -0.17 -0.92
C LEU A 180 -6.05 0.53 -2.28
N ILE A 181 -6.18 -0.21 -3.38
CA ILE A 181 -6.28 0.33 -4.74
C ILE A 181 -7.70 0.36 -5.30
N SER A 182 -8.71 0.07 -4.48
CA SER A 182 -10.10 0.31 -4.85
C SER A 182 -10.36 1.81 -5.00
N ARG A 183 -11.30 2.16 -5.89
CA ARG A 183 -11.70 3.53 -6.15
C ARG A 183 -12.05 4.28 -4.86
N GLU A 184 -12.81 3.64 -3.96
CA GLU A 184 -13.22 4.24 -2.69
C GLU A 184 -12.04 4.44 -1.74
N ALA A 185 -11.11 3.48 -1.65
CA ALA A 185 -9.95 3.60 -0.79
C ALA A 185 -9.01 4.72 -1.26
N VAL A 186 -8.78 4.82 -2.57
CA VAL A 186 -8.00 5.92 -3.18
C VAL A 186 -8.68 7.26 -2.93
N GLN A 187 -9.99 7.36 -3.18
CA GLN A 187 -10.76 8.58 -2.91
C GLN A 187 -10.68 9.04 -1.44
N LYS A 188 -10.59 8.08 -0.50
CA LYS A 188 -10.46 8.35 0.94
C LYS A 188 -9.01 8.46 1.42
N GLY A 189 -8.03 8.47 0.51
CA GLY A 189 -6.60 8.62 0.83
C GLY A 189 -6.00 7.44 1.61
N ARG A 190 -6.61 6.25 1.55
CA ARG A 190 -6.15 5.06 2.29
C ARG A 190 -4.83 4.54 1.73
N LEU A 191 -4.63 4.58 0.41
CA LEU A 191 -3.38 4.19 -0.23
C LEU A 191 -2.23 5.13 0.16
N ASP A 192 -2.46 6.45 0.09
CA ASP A 192 -1.46 7.45 0.52
C ASP A 192 -1.13 7.31 2.00
N GLY A 193 -2.13 7.09 2.86
CA GLY A 193 -1.92 6.85 4.28
C GLY A 193 -1.06 5.61 4.53
N PHE A 194 -1.35 4.52 3.83
CA PHE A 194 -0.57 3.28 3.93
C PHE A 194 0.88 3.46 3.46
N TRP A 195 1.10 4.17 2.35
CA TRP A 195 2.47 4.50 1.91
C TRP A 195 3.20 5.38 2.90
N LYS A 196 2.56 6.42 3.46
CA LYS A 196 3.18 7.31 4.47
C LYS A 196 3.61 6.54 5.71
N GLU A 197 2.79 5.60 6.19
CA GLU A 197 3.13 4.73 7.33
C GLU A 197 4.34 3.84 7.02
N LYS A 198 4.34 3.20 5.83
CA LYS A 198 5.47 2.37 5.37
C LYS A 198 6.75 3.18 5.18
N PHE A 199 6.63 4.39 4.61
CA PHE A 199 7.75 5.29 4.39
C PHE A 199 8.33 5.81 5.71
N ALA A 200 7.49 6.19 6.68
CA ALA A 200 7.91 6.72 7.98
C ALA A 200 8.80 5.75 8.78
N THR A 201 8.66 4.45 8.52
CA THR A 201 9.45 3.38 9.15
C THR A 201 10.59 2.84 8.28
N SER A 202 10.81 3.44 7.10
CA SER A 202 11.91 3.09 6.21
C SER A 202 13.26 3.56 6.75
N ALA A 203 14.34 2.89 6.35
CA ALA A 203 15.70 3.31 6.69
C ALA A 203 15.96 4.78 6.31
N LYS A 204 15.49 5.18 5.12
CA LYS A 204 15.63 6.55 4.61
C LYS A 204 14.96 7.60 5.49
N ALA A 205 13.74 7.34 5.97
CA ALA A 205 13.03 8.26 6.86
C ALA A 205 13.63 8.27 8.27
N LEU A 206 14.05 7.11 8.77
CA LEU A 206 14.61 6.96 10.12
C LEU A 206 16.05 7.47 10.23
N ARG A 207 16.86 7.36 9.17
CA ARG A 207 18.28 7.76 9.16
C ARG A 207 18.51 9.18 9.68
N PRO A 208 17.90 10.25 9.13
CA PRO A 208 18.12 11.61 9.64
C PRO A 208 17.61 11.79 11.08
N VAL A 209 16.56 11.06 11.48
CA VAL A 209 16.02 11.11 12.85
C VAL A 209 17.01 10.50 13.84
N ILE A 210 17.51 9.30 13.53
CA ILE A 210 18.47 8.58 14.36
C ILE A 210 19.81 9.33 14.44
N LEU A 211 20.24 9.96 13.35
CA LEU A 211 21.48 10.74 13.29
C LEU A 211 21.33 12.18 13.85
N SER A 212 20.17 12.55 14.38
CA SER A 212 19.96 13.86 15.02
C SER A 212 20.73 13.99 16.33
N ASP A 213 21.12 15.21 16.69
CA ASP A 213 21.94 15.48 17.88
C ASP A 213 21.30 14.93 19.17
N ASN A 214 19.97 15.09 19.31
CA ASN A 214 19.23 14.60 20.46
C ASN A 214 19.29 13.07 20.58
N ILE A 215 19.08 12.34 19.48
CA ILE A 215 19.06 10.87 19.51
C ILE A 215 20.47 10.30 19.69
N ILE A 216 21.47 10.88 19.03
CA ILE A 216 22.87 10.49 19.21
C ILE A 216 23.32 10.69 20.67
N ASP A 217 22.93 11.80 21.30
CA ASP A 217 23.27 12.05 22.70
C ASP A 217 22.59 11.06 23.65
N GLU A 218 21.33 10.70 23.41
CA GLU A 218 20.64 9.66 24.18
C GLU A 218 21.28 8.28 24.01
N ILE A 219 21.65 7.89 22.78
CA ILE A 219 22.38 6.63 22.53
C ILE A 219 23.73 6.66 23.27
N ARG A 220 24.45 7.78 23.25
CA ARG A 220 25.73 7.94 23.98
C ARG A 220 25.55 7.78 25.49
N LYS A 221 24.51 8.38 26.09
CA LYS A 221 24.19 8.24 27.52
C LYS A 221 23.88 6.79 27.87
N GLU A 222 23.12 6.11 27.03
CA GLU A 222 22.74 4.71 27.24
C GLU A 222 23.95 3.78 27.10
N LEU A 223 24.84 4.02 26.14
CA LEU A 223 26.12 3.31 26.02
C LEU A 223 27.00 3.50 27.26
N TRP A 224 27.09 4.72 27.80
CA TRP A 224 27.78 4.93 29.07
C TRP A 224 27.12 4.16 30.23
N ARG A 225 25.79 4.18 30.32
CA ARG A 225 25.05 3.52 31.41
C ARG A 225 25.34 2.02 31.44
N THR A 226 25.34 1.39 30.27
CA THR A 226 25.48 -0.06 30.06
C THR A 226 26.93 -0.54 30.01
N SER A 227 27.83 0.18 29.33
CA SER A 227 29.22 -0.27 29.10
C SER A 227 30.28 0.44 29.94
N LYS A 228 29.95 1.58 30.56
CA LYS A 228 30.90 2.50 31.22
C LYS A 228 32.02 3.01 30.32
N GLN A 229 31.85 2.93 28.99
CA GLN A 229 32.80 3.49 28.03
C GLN A 229 32.39 4.90 27.63
N ARG A 230 33.40 5.77 27.45
CA ARG A 230 33.20 7.09 26.85
C ARG A 230 33.32 6.93 25.34
N VAL A 231 32.32 7.40 24.62
CA VAL A 231 32.28 7.36 23.15
C VAL A 231 32.17 8.78 22.64
N ASP A 232 32.99 9.12 21.65
CA ASP A 232 32.91 10.39 20.94
C ASP A 232 31.62 10.46 20.10
N VAL A 233 31.00 11.65 20.06
CA VAL A 233 29.72 11.86 19.36
C VAL A 233 29.88 11.72 17.84
N GLY A 234 31.01 12.15 17.29
CA GLY A 234 31.32 12.03 15.87
C GLY A 234 31.54 10.58 15.46
N ASP A 235 32.35 9.85 16.23
CA ASP A 235 32.59 8.42 15.98
C ASP A 235 31.31 7.59 16.08
N LEU A 236 30.47 7.87 17.11
CA LEU A 236 29.18 7.21 17.28
C LEU A 236 28.24 7.47 16.10
N ARG A 237 28.16 8.73 15.64
CA ARG A 237 27.33 9.10 14.49
C ARG A 237 27.79 8.37 13.23
N LYS A 238 29.10 8.31 12.99
CA LYS A 238 29.66 7.60 11.83
C LYS A 238 29.35 6.11 11.88
N ALA A 239 29.55 5.46 13.02
CA ALA A 239 29.25 4.05 13.21
C ALA A 239 27.76 3.72 12.95
N ILE A 240 26.84 4.53 13.47
CA ILE A 240 25.39 4.34 13.23
C ILE A 240 25.05 4.60 11.76
N ALA A 241 25.65 5.61 11.14
CA ALA A 241 25.44 5.92 9.73
C ALA A 241 25.90 4.79 8.79
N GLU A 242 26.90 3.99 9.18
CA GLU A 242 27.35 2.80 8.45
C GLU A 242 26.38 1.61 8.61
N MET A 243 25.59 1.56 9.69
CA MET A 243 24.62 0.48 9.95
C MET A 243 23.30 0.65 9.21
N ILE A 244 22.94 1.89 8.85
CA ILE A 244 21.66 2.21 8.22
C ILE A 244 21.97 2.62 6.77
N PRO A 245 21.42 1.94 5.74
CA PRO A 245 21.65 2.35 4.35
C PRO A 245 21.07 3.75 4.07
N GLU A 246 21.62 4.42 3.06
CA GLU A 246 21.09 5.70 2.53
C GLU A 246 19.77 5.53 1.79
#